data_AF-A0A955DNG1-F1
#
_entry.id   AF-A0A955DNG1-F1
#
_cell.length_a   1.000
_cell.length_b   1.000
_cell.length_c   1.000
_cell.angle_alpha   90.00
_cell.angle_beta   90.00
_cell.angle_gamma   90.00
#
_symmetry.space_group_name_H-M   'P 1'
#
loop_
_entity.id
_entity.type
_entity.pdbx_description
1 polymer ?
#
loop_
_entity_poly.entity_id
_entity_poly.type
_entity_poly.pdbx_seq_one_letter_code
_entity_poly.pdbx_strand_id
1 'polypeptide(L)'
;GELAGPILIDGRYVIVRIDGIIPPTAPSMSEVREELRVAVRLNQERLLMSQFARMLLQDASVTVFSDSLNASWATHTRRAEDLIAP
;
A
#
# COMPACT_ATOMS: atom_id res chain seq x y z
N GLY A 1 33.06 -22.73 3.04
CA GLY A 1 32.42 -21.81 2.09
C GLY A 1 31.87 -22.61 0.95
N GLU A 2 30.60 -22.41 0.64
CA GLU A 2 29.89 -23.04 -0.48
C GLU A 2 29.80 -22.03 -1.63
N LEU A 3 30.06 -22.45 -2.87
CA LEU A 3 29.88 -21.58 -4.03
C LEU A 3 28.43 -21.70 -4.51
N ALA A 4 27.75 -20.57 -4.63
CA ALA A 4 26.49 -20.52 -5.34
C ALA A 4 26.74 -20.72 -6.83
N GLY A 5 25.81 -21.41 -7.50
CA GLY A 5 25.77 -21.45 -8.97
C GLY A 5 25.69 -20.04 -9.56
N PRO A 6 25.95 -19.87 -10.87
CA PRO A 6 25.97 -18.56 -11.51
C PRO A 6 24.61 -17.86 -11.37
N ILE A 7 24.63 -16.64 -10.83
CA ILE A 7 23.44 -15.80 -10.62
C ILE A 7 23.47 -14.68 -11.67
N LEU A 8 22.37 -14.50 -12.41
CA LEU A 8 22.20 -13.39 -13.34
C LEU A 8 21.59 -12.18 -12.59
N ILE A 9 22.32 -11.07 -12.52
CA ILE A 9 21.87 -9.80 -11.92
C ILE A 9 22.17 -8.67 -12.91
N ASP A 10 21.16 -7.88 -13.29
CA ASP A 10 21.26 -6.75 -14.24
C ASP A 10 22.06 -7.08 -15.52
N GLY A 11 21.82 -8.27 -16.09
CA GLY A 11 22.46 -8.73 -17.33
C GLY A 11 23.92 -9.18 -17.17
N ARG A 12 24.41 -9.34 -15.94
CA ARG A 12 25.76 -9.84 -15.64
C ARG A 12 25.70 -11.12 -14.80
N TYR A 13 26.66 -12.01 -15.03
CA TYR A 13 26.82 -13.22 -14.22
C TYR A 13 27.74 -12.97 -13.02
N VAL A 14 27.29 -13.38 -11.84
CA VAL A 14 28.03 -13.30 -10.58
C VAL A 14 28.17 -14.70 -9.99
N ILE A 15 29.36 -15.03 -9.49
CA ILE A 15 29.63 -16.22 -8.69
C ILE A 15 29.84 -15.76 -7.26
N VAL A 16 29.04 -16.28 -6.32
CA VAL A 16 29.09 -15.88 -4.91
C VAL A 16 29.67 -17.02 -4.10
N ARG A 17 30.63 -16.72 -3.21
CA ARG A 17 31.10 -17.64 -2.18
C ARG A 17 30.41 -17.28 -0.87
N ILE A 18 29.67 -18.24 -0.31
CA ILE A 18 29.03 -18.08 0.99
C ILE A 18 30.10 -18.30 2.06
N ASP A 19 30.50 -17.24 2.73
CA ASP A 19 31.47 -17.28 3.83
C ASP A 19 30.80 -17.62 5.18
N GLY A 20 29.48 -17.44 5.29
CA GLY A 20 28.67 -17.87 6.43
C GLY A 20 27.18 -17.58 6.23
N ILE A 21 26.32 -18.31 6.93
CA ILE A 21 24.87 -18.06 6.98
C ILE A 21 24.54 -17.57 8.38
N ILE A 22 24.00 -16.35 8.47
CA ILE A 22 23.45 -15.84 9.73
C ILE A 22 22.01 -16.35 9.81
N PRO A 23 21.66 -17.21 10.78
CA PRO A 23 20.29 -17.66 10.94
C PRO A 23 19.40 -16.44 11.24
N PRO A 24 18.18 -16.39 10.69
CA PRO A 24 17.29 -15.27 10.93
C PRO A 24 16.96 -15.19 12.42
N THR A 25 17.46 -14.15 13.09
CA THR A 25 16.97 -13.75 14.41
C THR A 25 15.69 -12.99 14.20
N ALA A 26 14.56 -13.70 14.15
CA ALA A 26 13.26 -13.04 14.16
C ALA A 26 12.97 -12.55 15.59
N PRO A 27 12.55 -11.29 15.78
CA PRO A 27 12.09 -10.83 17.08
C PRO A 27 10.89 -11.65 17.52
N SER A 28 10.75 -11.86 18.82
CA SER A 28 9.61 -12.61 19.36
C SER A 28 8.29 -11.87 19.09
N MET A 29 7.17 -12.60 19.01
CA MET A 29 5.86 -11.96 18.84
C MET A 29 5.53 -10.95 19.95
N SER A 30 6.10 -11.10 21.14
CA SER A 30 5.99 -10.12 22.23
C SER A 30 6.75 -8.82 21.93
N GLU A 31 7.92 -8.89 21.32
CA GLU A 31 8.76 -7.73 21.00
C GLU A 31 8.11 -6.83 19.95
N VAL A 32 7.45 -7.43 18.95
CA VAL A 32 6.82 -6.68 17.83
C VAL A 32 5.32 -6.45 18.00
N ARG A 33 4.72 -6.90 19.10
CA ARG A 33 3.26 -6.87 19.29
C ARG A 33 2.67 -5.47 19.13
N GLU A 34 3.27 -4.48 19.79
CA GLU A 34 2.74 -3.12 19.78
C GLU A 34 2.91 -2.44 18.41
N GLU A 35 4.06 -2.65 17.77
CA GLU A 35 4.31 -2.15 16.41
C GLU A 35 3.31 -2.73 15.42
N LEU A 36 3.12 -4.05 15.44
CA LEU A 36 2.13 -4.73 14.61
C LEU A 36 0.71 -4.31 14.92
N ARG A 37 0.36 -4.10 16.20
CA ARG A 37 -0.96 -3.61 16.61
C ARG A 37 -1.25 -2.24 16.00
N VAL A 38 -0.29 -1.33 16.04
CA VAL A 38 -0.41 0.01 15.43
C VAL A 38 -0.51 -0.11 13.90
N ALA A 39 0.34 -0.91 13.26
CA ALA A 39 0.32 -1.10 11.81
C ALA A 39 -1.02 -1.68 11.32
N VAL A 40 -1.52 -2.72 12.00
CA VAL A 40 -2.82 -3.33 11.68
C VAL A 40 -3.95 -2.33 11.90
N ARG A 41 -3.95 -1.61 13.02
CA ARG A 41 -4.96 -0.58 13.30
C ARG A 41 -4.98 0.48 12.20
N LEU A 42 -3.83 1.05 11.84
CA LEU A 42 -3.75 2.08 10.80
C LEU A 42 -4.24 1.56 9.44
N ASN A 43 -3.89 0.32 9.10
CA ASN A 43 -4.36 -0.29 7.87
C ASN A 43 -5.88 -0.50 7.86
N GLN A 44 -6.45 -0.95 8.99
CA GLN A 44 -7.89 -1.09 9.16
C GLN A 44 -8.62 0.26 9.11
N GLU A 45 -8.12 1.27 9.80
CA GLU A 45 -8.66 2.63 9.77
C GLU A 45 -8.66 3.18 8.34
N ARG A 46 -7.54 3.05 7.62
CA ARG A 46 -7.44 3.47 6.21
C ARG A 46 -8.49 2.78 5.34
N LEU A 47 -8.62 1.45 5.46
CA LEU A 47 -9.59 0.68 4.68
C LEU A 47 -11.03 1.13 4.96
N LEU A 48 -11.39 1.27 6.23
CA LEU A 48 -12.73 1.69 6.65
C LEU A 48 -13.04 3.12 6.21
N MET A 49 -12.09 4.05 6.35
CA MET A 49 -12.26 5.43 5.90
C MET A 49 -12.44 5.51 4.37
N SER A 50 -11.66 4.74 3.60
CA SER A 50 -11.82 4.66 2.15
C SER A 50 -13.18 4.08 1.75
N GLN A 51 -13.67 3.06 2.44
CA GLN A 51 -15.02 2.52 2.21
C GLN A 51 -16.11 3.55 2.53
N PHE A 52 -16.00 4.23 3.67
CA PHE A 52 -16.95 5.24 4.10
C PHE A 52 -16.98 6.44 3.14
N ALA A 53 -15.82 6.92 2.68
CA ALA A 53 -15.72 8.01 1.72
C ALA A 53 -16.38 7.66 0.39
N ARG A 54 -16.22 6.43 -0.11
CA ARG A 54 -16.94 5.95 -1.31
C ARG A 54 -18.44 5.95 -1.11
N MET A 55 -18.92 5.43 0.01
CA MET A 55 -20.35 5.43 0.34
C MET A 55 -20.91 6.85 0.36
N LEU A 56 -20.21 7.79 1.01
CA LEU A 56 -20.64 9.20 1.04
C LEU A 56 -20.71 9.83 -0.36
N LEU A 57 -19.76 9.52 -1.25
CA LEU A 57 -19.80 10.02 -2.63
C LEU A 57 -20.93 9.40 -3.46
N GLN A 58 -21.23 8.12 -3.25
CA GLN A 58 -22.31 7.41 -3.95
C GLN A 58 -23.70 7.84 -3.47
N ASP A 59 -23.87 8.01 -2.15
CA ASP A 59 -25.16 8.38 -1.54
C ASP A 59 -25.45 9.89 -1.67
N ALA A 60 -24.44 10.71 -1.90
CA ALA A 60 -24.63 12.14 -2.10
C ALA A 60 -25.27 12.42 -3.46
N SER A 61 -26.58 12.70 -3.45
CA SER A 61 -27.32 13.22 -4.61
C SER A 61 -26.97 14.70 -4.86
N VAL A 62 -25.75 14.97 -5.31
CA VAL A 62 -25.28 16.34 -5.56
C VAL A 62 -25.89 16.87 -6.86
N THR A 63 -26.73 17.89 -6.75
CA THR A 63 -27.26 18.63 -7.90
C THR A 63 -26.41 19.88 -8.09
N VAL A 64 -25.69 19.98 -9.21
CA VAL A 64 -24.89 21.15 -9.55
C VAL A 64 -25.69 22.06 -10.49
N PHE A 65 -26.05 23.25 -10.01
CA PHE A 65 -26.93 24.18 -10.73
C PHE A 65 -26.21 25.10 -11.74
N SER A 66 -24.88 25.03 -11.80
CA SER A 66 -24.05 25.88 -12.67
C SER A 66 -23.19 25.04 -13.59
N ASP A 67 -23.26 25.33 -14.89
CA ASP A 67 -22.50 24.60 -15.92
C ASP A 67 -20.98 24.70 -15.71
N SER A 68 -20.49 25.85 -15.24
CA SER A 68 -19.05 26.06 -14.98
C SER A 68 -18.55 25.26 -13.77
N LEU A 69 -19.43 25.00 -12.79
CA LEU A 69 -19.12 24.17 -11.62
C LEU A 69 -19.31 22.69 -11.91
N ASN A 70 -20.19 22.33 -12.85
CA ASN A 70 -20.47 20.93 -13.18
C ASN A 70 -19.24 20.25 -13.80
N ALA A 71 -18.54 20.94 -14.70
CA ALA A 71 -17.29 20.45 -15.28
C ALA A 71 -16.17 20.27 -14.24
N SER A 72 -16.08 21.21 -13.28
CA SER A 72 -15.12 21.13 -12.18
C SER A 72 -15.46 19.96 -11.23
N TRP A 73 -16.73 19.84 -10.84
CA TRP A 73 -17.23 18.76 -9.98
C TRP A 73 -16.95 17.38 -10.60
N ALA A 74 -17.30 17.16 -11.87
CA ALA A 74 -17.04 15.90 -12.57
C ALA A 74 -15.54 15.53 -12.61
N THR A 75 -14.66 16.52 -12.73
CA THR A 75 -13.20 16.32 -12.73
C THR A 75 -12.67 15.97 -11.32
N HIS A 76 -13.15 16.67 -10.30
CA HIS A 76 -12.71 16.46 -8.93
C HIS A 76 -13.26 15.19 -8.29
N THR A 77 -14.51 14.80 -8.60
CA THR A 77 -15.09 13.54 -8.12
C THR A 77 -14.34 12.35 -8.70
N ARG A 78 -14.01 12.37 -10.00
CA ARG A 78 -13.21 11.31 -10.63
C ARG A 78 -11.81 11.18 -10.00
N ARG A 79 -11.16 12.32 -9.72
CA ARG A 79 -9.87 12.34 -9.01
C ARG A 79 -9.99 11.85 -7.57
N ALA A 80 -11.08 12.15 -6.87
CA ALA A 80 -11.34 11.65 -5.53
C ALA A 80 -11.58 10.13 -5.53
N GLU A 81 -12.31 9.61 -6.51
CA GLU A 81 -12.51 8.17 -6.71
C GLU A 81 -11.18 7.43 -6.96
N ASP A 82 -10.30 7.98 -7.80
CA ASP A 82 -8.98 7.42 -8.09
C ASP A 82 -8.07 7.38 -6.85
N LEU A 83 -8.17 8.38 -5.96
CA LEU A 83 -7.40 8.43 -4.71
C LEU A 83 -7.89 7.46 -3.64
N ILE A 84 -9.14 6.99 -3.76
CA ILE A 84 -9.75 6.07 -2.81
C ILE A 84 -9.68 4.61 -3.33
N ALA A 85 -9.35 4.41 -4.61
CA ALA A 85 -9.16 3.09 -5.24
C ALA A 85 -8.06 2.26 -4.53
N PRO A 86 -8.26 0.93 -4.37
CA PRO A 86 -7.36 0.06 -3.61
C PRO A 86 -5.97 -0.11 -4.23
#